data_AF-A0A4Y2W030-F1
#
_entry.id   AF-A0A4Y2W030-F1
#
_cell.length_a   1.000
_cell.length_b   1.000
_cell.length_c   1.000
_cell.angle_alpha   90.00
_cell.angle_beta   90.00
_cell.angle_gamma   90.00
#
_symmetry.space_group_name_H-M   'P 1'
#
loop_
_entity.id
_entity.type
_entity.pdbx_description
1 polymer ?
#
loop_
_entity_poly.entity_id
_entity_poly.type
_entity_poly.pdbx_seq_one_letter_code
_entity_poly.pdbx_strand_id
1 'polypeptide(L)' 'TEILAIPGVAEARKNATSWLKKERLSSWGWRDYTPRGVVALFLASDATFDGTVLEEELMAKETEIKIAVALLR' A
#
# COMPACT_ATOMS: atom_id res chain seq x y z
N THR A 1 -2.06 3.70 18.58
CA THR A 1 -2.19 2.38 19.24
C THR A 1 -3.57 2.15 19.82
N GLU A 2 -4.24 3.17 20.37
CA GLU A 2 -5.56 3.05 21.00
C GLU A 2 -6.69 2.59 20.08
N ILE A 3 -6.70 3.03 18.81
CA ILE A 3 -7.73 2.63 17.83
C ILE A 3 -7.71 1.11 17.57
N LEU A 4 -6.55 0.46 17.66
CA LEU A 4 -6.43 -0.98 17.47
C LEU A 4 -6.93 -1.79 18.67
N ALA A 5 -7.09 -1.15 19.83
CA ALA A 5 -7.64 -1.77 21.03
C ALA A 5 -9.18 -1.83 20.99
N ILE A 6 -9.82 -1.12 20.05
CA ILE A 6 -11.27 -1.22 19.82
C ILE A 6 -11.57 -2.62 19.27
N PRO A 7 -12.50 -3.38 19.89
CA PRO A 7 -12.86 -4.71 19.44
C PRO A 7 -13.20 -4.75 17.93
N GLY A 8 -12.64 -5.73 17.23
CA GLY A 8 -12.87 -5.94 15.79
C GLY A 8 -12.03 -5.05 14.85
N VAL A 9 -11.45 -3.93 15.30
CA VAL A 9 -10.69 -3.04 14.42
C VAL A 9 -9.40 -3.68 13.92
N ALA A 10 -8.65 -4.35 14.81
CA ALA A 10 -7.42 -5.03 14.42
C ALA A 10 -7.68 -6.14 13.38
N GLU A 11 -8.78 -6.90 13.54
CA GLU A 11 -9.21 -7.94 12.61
C GLU A 11 -9.66 -7.35 11.28
N ALA A 12 -10.51 -6.31 11.31
CA ALA A 12 -10.96 -5.62 10.11
C ALA A 12 -9.79 -5.07 9.30
N ARG A 13 -8.79 -4.46 9.96
CA ARG A 13 -7.56 -3.98 9.32
C ARG A 13 -6.80 -5.13 8.65
N LYS A 14 -6.57 -6.23 9.37
CA LYS A 14 -5.86 -7.41 8.84
C LYS A 14 -6.57 -7.99 7.62
N ASN A 15 -7.90 -8.09 7.67
CA ASN A 15 -8.70 -8.61 6.57
C ASN A 15 -8.64 -7.67 5.35
N ALA A 16 -8.73 -6.35 5.58
CA ALA A 16 -8.66 -5.34 4.54
C ALA A 16 -7.29 -5.32 3.84
N THR A 17 -6.18 -5.38 4.58
CA THR A 17 -4.84 -5.41 3.98
C THR A 17 -4.56 -6.71 3.25
N SER A 18 -5.04 -7.85 3.79
CA SER A 18 -4.95 -9.15 3.12
C SER A 18 -5.73 -9.16 1.81
N TRP A 19 -6.96 -8.62 1.81
CA TRP A 19 -7.75 -8.44 0.59
C TRP A 19 -7.05 -7.52 -0.41
N LEU A 20 -6.53 -6.37 0.03
CA LEU A 20 -5.83 -5.42 -0.82
C LEU A 20 -4.62 -6.07 -1.53
N LYS A 21 -3.81 -6.85 -0.79
CA LYS A 21 -2.68 -7.61 -1.36
C LYS A 21 -3.14 -8.65 -2.37
N LYS A 22 -4.29 -9.32 -2.13
CA LYS A 22 -4.87 -10.30 -3.05
C LYS A 22 -5.36 -9.68 -4.37
N GLU A 23 -5.90 -8.48 -4.33
CA GLU A 23 -6.38 -7.75 -5.52
C GLU A 23 -5.25 -7.14 -6.36
N ARG A 24 -3.98 -7.34 -5.97
CA ARG A 24 -2.81 -6.88 -6.71
C ARG A 24 -2.76 -7.58 -8.08
N LEU A 25 -2.54 -6.82 -9.14
CA LEU A 25 -2.41 -7.37 -10.48
C LEU A 25 -1.05 -8.04 -10.69
N SER A 26 -1.01 -9.00 -11.62
CA SER A 26 0.24 -9.66 -12.03
C SER A 26 1.25 -8.71 -12.68
N SER A 27 0.79 -7.59 -13.22
CA SER A 27 1.64 -6.50 -13.73
C SER A 27 2.22 -5.61 -12.64
N TRP A 28 2.11 -6.01 -11.37
CA TRP A 28 2.45 -5.24 -10.18
C TRP A 28 1.46 -4.09 -9.90
N GLY A 29 1.15 -3.85 -8.62
CA GLY A 29 0.28 -2.75 -8.17
C GLY A 29 -1.23 -2.90 -8.46
N TRP A 30 -1.92 -1.76 -8.49
CA TRP A 30 -3.39 -1.61 -8.63
C TRP A 30 -3.77 -0.60 -9.73
N ARG A 31 -3.00 -0.56 -10.84
CA ARG A 31 -3.16 0.40 -11.95
C ARG A 31 -3.08 1.86 -11.49
N ASP A 32 -4.13 2.63 -11.74
CA ASP A 32 -4.24 4.05 -11.33
C ASP A 32 -4.37 4.19 -9.81
N TYR A 33 -4.76 3.12 -9.11
CA TYR A 33 -4.87 3.10 -7.67
C TYR A 33 -3.58 2.68 -6.96
N THR A 34 -2.49 2.38 -7.69
CA THR A 34 -1.21 1.99 -7.09
C THR A 34 -0.76 2.95 -5.97
N PRO A 35 -0.79 4.29 -6.16
CA PRO A 35 -0.44 5.22 -5.09
C PRO A 35 -1.28 5.03 -3.81
N ARG A 36 -2.59 4.79 -3.94
CA ARG A 36 -3.48 4.60 -2.79
C ARG A 36 -3.22 3.28 -2.10
N GLY A 37 -2.96 2.21 -2.85
CA GLY A 37 -2.61 0.90 -2.30
C GLY A 37 -1.30 0.94 -1.50
N VAL A 38 -0.27 1.58 -2.04
CA VAL A 38 1.03 1.79 -1.37
C VAL A 38 0.85 2.55 -0.06
N VAL A 39 0.16 3.71 -0.08
CA VAL A 39 -0.09 4.51 1.12
C VAL A 39 -0.92 3.75 2.16
N ALA A 40 -1.96 3.02 1.73
CA ALA A 40 -2.79 2.24 2.63
C ALA A 40 -1.99 1.15 3.37
N LEU A 41 -1.12 0.42 2.65
CA LEU A 41 -0.28 -0.61 3.26
C LEU A 41 0.78 -0.03 4.20
N PHE A 42 1.39 1.11 3.83
CA PHE A 42 2.34 1.82 4.68
C PHE A 42 1.69 2.27 6.00
N LEU A 43 0.54 2.95 5.92
CA LEU A 43 -0.21 3.42 7.09
C LEU A 43 -0.74 2.27 7.96
N ALA A 44 -1.03 1.12 7.35
CA ALA A 44 -1.43 -0.08 8.08
C ALA A 44 -0.25 -0.82 8.75
N SER A 45 1.00 -0.42 8.46
CA SER A 45 2.22 -1.12 8.83
C SER A 45 2.27 -2.56 8.29
N ASP A 46 1.69 -2.78 7.10
CA ASP A 46 1.65 -4.09 6.42
C ASP A 46 2.61 -4.15 5.22
N ALA A 47 3.29 -3.04 4.91
CA ALA A 47 4.45 -2.95 4.02
C ALA A 47 5.35 -1.82 4.54
N THR A 48 6.67 -2.06 4.57
CA THR A 48 7.64 -1.11 5.13
C THR A 48 8.35 -0.29 4.06
N PHE A 49 8.44 -0.78 2.82
CA PHE A 49 9.15 -0.11 1.72
C PHE A 49 10.57 0.31 2.16
N ASP A 50 11.29 -0.60 2.83
CA ASP A 50 12.60 -0.39 3.45
C ASP A 50 13.77 -0.96 2.63
N GLY A 51 13.52 -1.35 1.38
CA GLY A 51 14.52 -1.94 0.49
C GLY A 51 14.68 -3.45 0.59
N THR A 52 13.95 -4.13 1.50
CA THR A 52 14.07 -5.60 1.66
C THR A 52 13.22 -6.40 0.67
N VAL A 53 12.10 -5.84 0.20
CA VAL A 53 11.18 -6.49 -0.74
C VAL A 53 11.14 -5.72 -2.06
N LEU A 54 11.81 -6.25 -3.09
CA LEU A 54 11.95 -5.58 -4.40
C LEU A 54 10.61 -5.19 -5.03
N GLU A 55 9.59 -6.03 -4.88
CA GLU A 55 8.25 -5.75 -5.41
C GLU A 55 7.61 -4.53 -4.74
N GLU A 56 7.81 -4.37 -3.43
CA GLU A 56 7.32 -3.21 -2.68
C GLU A 56 8.04 -1.94 -3.15
N GLU A 57 9.37 -2.01 -3.31
CA GLU A 57 10.18 -0.90 -3.82
C GLU A 57 9.75 -0.45 -5.20
N LEU A 58 9.49 -1.40 -6.11
CA LEU A 58 9.05 -1.07 -7.46
C LEU A 58 7.72 -0.29 -7.43
N MET A 59 6.76 -0.70 -6.60
CA MET A 59 5.47 -0.02 -6.45
C MET A 59 5.63 1.37 -5.80
N ALA A 60 6.52 1.51 -4.83
CA ALA A 60 6.86 2.80 -4.24
C ALA A 60 7.46 3.74 -5.28
N LYS A 61 8.40 3.26 -6.11
CA LYS A 61 8.99 4.05 -7.20
C LYS A 61 8.00 4.42 -8.29
N GLU A 62 7.13 3.52 -8.70
CA GLU A 62 6.04 3.85 -9.64
C GLU A 62 5.14 4.95 -9.08
N THR A 63 4.86 4.90 -7.77
CA THR A 63 4.06 5.92 -7.07
C THR A 63 4.78 7.28 -7.04
N GLU A 64 6.06 7.32 -6.68
CA GLU A 64 6.88 8.54 -6.70
C GLU A 64 6.88 9.19 -8.10
N ILE A 65 7.08 8.40 -9.16
CA ILE A 65 7.09 8.89 -10.54
C ILE A 65 5.73 9.47 -10.93
N LYS A 66 4.62 8.76 -10.62
CA LYS A 66 3.26 9.23 -10.91
C LYS A 66 2.97 10.57 -10.22
N ILE A 67 3.40 10.73 -8.97
CA ILE A 67 3.24 11.98 -8.22
C ILE A 67 4.10 13.09 -8.83
N ALA A 68 5.37 12.82 -9.14
CA ALA A 68 6.27 13.79 -9.76
C ALA A 68 5.73 14.30 -11.11
N VAL A 69 5.25 13.39 -11.97
CA VAL A 69 4.63 13.75 -13.25
C VAL A 69 3.38 14.61 -13.06
N ALA A 70 2.56 14.32 -12.05
CA ALA A 70 1.37 15.11 -11.75
C ALA A 70 1.71 16.52 -11.25
N LEU A 71 2.80 16.69 -10.49
CA LEU A 71 3.26 17.99 -9.98
C LEU A 71 3.94 18.87 -11.05
N LEU A 72 4.42 18.27 -12.15
CA LEU A 72 5.05 18.98 -13.27
C LEU A 72 4.04 19.50 -14.31
N ARG A 73 2.75 19.20 -14.12
CA ARG A 73 1.64 19.71 -14.95
C ARG A 73 1.00 20.91 -14.28
#